data_AF-A0AA96E8Q7-F1
#
_entry.id   AF-A0AA96E8Q7-F1
#
_cell.length_a   1.000
_cell.length_b   1.000
_cell.length_c   1.000
_cell.angle_alpha   90.00
_cell.angle_beta   90.00
_cell.angle_gamma   90.00
#
_symmetry.space_group_name_H-M   'P 1'
#
loop_
_entity.id
_entity.type
_entity.pdbx_description
1 polymer ?
#
loop_
_entity_poly.entity_id
_entity_poly.type
_entity_poly.pdbx_seq_one_letter_code
_entity_poly.pdbx_strand_id
1 'polypeptide(L)' 'MNHPDPHIKTLSHYLGVETFHEIGAEYQEFNDERHRQSLARAFDEAKALATRLSVER' A
#
# COMPACT_ATOMS: atom_id res chain seq x y z
N MET A 1 6.78 2.96 -3.36
CA MET A 1 8.11 2.34 -3.47
C MET A 1 9.17 3.13 -2.73
N ASN A 2 9.00 3.12 -1.41
CA ASN A 2 10.02 3.42 -0.43
C ASN A 2 11.06 2.29 -0.42
N HIS A 3 12.20 2.56 0.23
CA HIS A 3 13.31 1.62 0.32
C HIS A 3 12.94 0.16 0.72
N PRO A 4 12.02 -0.12 1.66
CA PRO A 4 11.71 -1.51 2.04
C PRO A 4 10.87 -2.26 0.98
N ASP A 5 10.08 -1.56 0.17
CA ASP A 5 9.07 -2.18 -0.70
C ASP A 5 9.68 -3.14 -1.74
N PRO A 6 10.82 -2.83 -2.40
CA PRO A 6 11.51 -3.76 -3.29
C PRO A 6 11.97 -5.05 -2.58
N HIS A 7 12.39 -4.94 -1.31
CA HIS A 7 12.84 -6.10 -0.54
C HIS A 7 11.66 -7.01 -0.18
N ILE A 8 10.55 -6.44 0.28
CA ILE A 8 9.33 -7.20 0.58
C ILE A 8 8.79 -7.88 -0.68
N LYS A 9 8.74 -7.17 -1.81
CA LYS A 9 8.33 -7.74 -3.10
C LYS A 9 9.25 -8.86 -3.57
N THR A 10 10.56 -8.75 -3.33
CA THR A 10 11.49 -9.82 -3.66
C THR A 10 11.20 -11.07 -2.82
N LEU A 11 10.96 -10.89 -1.51
CA LEU A 11 10.66 -12.00 -0.60
C LEU A 11 9.31 -12.66 -0.89
N SER A 12 8.32 -11.93 -1.42
CA SER A 12 6.98 -12.49 -1.68
C SER A 12 7.03 -13.67 -2.66
N HIS A 13 7.94 -13.64 -3.63
CA HIS A 13 8.16 -14.75 -4.57
C HIS A 13 8.63 -16.05 -3.87
N TYR A 14 9.45 -15.92 -2.82
CA TYR A 14 9.95 -17.08 -2.07
C TYR A 14 8.93 -17.63 -1.08
N LEU A 15 7.92 -16.85 -0.72
CA LEU A 15 6.86 -17.21 0.22
C LEU A 15 5.61 -17.80 -0.45
N GLY A 16 5.64 -18.00 -1.77
CA GLY A 16 4.50 -18.52 -2.53
C GLY A 16 3.34 -17.53 -2.65
N VAL A 17 3.62 -16.22 -2.53
CA VAL A 17 2.60 -15.17 -2.69
C VAL A 17 2.30 -15.01 -4.18
N GLU A 18 1.05 -15.26 -4.57
CA GLU A 18 0.58 -15.09 -5.96
C GLU A 18 0.26 -13.63 -6.30
N THR A 19 -0.31 -12.91 -5.34
CA THR A 19 -0.77 -11.53 -5.54
C THR A 19 -0.23 -10.61 -4.45
N PHE A 20 0.33 -9.46 -4.85
CA PHE A 20 0.88 -8.45 -3.95
C PHE A 20 0.20 -7.10 -4.22
N HIS A 21 -0.24 -6.43 -3.15
CA HIS A 21 -0.86 -5.11 -3.20
C HIS A 21 -0.11 -4.16 -2.25
N GLU A 22 0.33 -3.02 -2.78
CA GLU A 22 1.05 -1.98 -2.03
C GLU A 22 0.15 -0.75 -1.88
N ILE A 23 0.08 -0.20 -0.67
CA ILE A 23 -0.59 1.07 -0.36
C ILE A 23 0.34 1.85 0.56
N GLY A 24 0.75 3.05 0.13
CA GLY A 24 1.72 3.89 0.83
C GLY A 24 1.12 5.20 1.33
N ALA A 25 1.49 5.62 2.54
CA ALA A 25 1.22 6.96 3.07
C ALA A 25 2.55 7.68 3.32
N GLU A 26 2.82 8.72 2.53
CA GLU A 26 4.12 9.37 2.44
C GLU A 26 4.15 10.74 3.14
N TYR A 27 5.34 11.34 3.18
CA TYR A 27 5.58 12.72 3.62
C TYR A 27 5.31 13.00 5.11
N GLN A 28 5.25 11.96 5.95
CA GLN A 28 5.04 12.05 7.40
C GLN A 28 6.06 12.95 8.09
N GLU A 29 7.28 13.06 7.55
CA GLU A 29 8.34 13.91 8.08
C GLU A 29 8.05 15.41 7.94
N PHE A 30 7.13 15.81 7.05
CA PHE A 30 6.81 17.21 6.78
C PHE A 30 5.55 17.70 7.49
N ASN A 31 4.70 16.80 8.02
CA ASN A 31 3.45 17.09 8.72
C ASN A 31 2.59 18.21 8.07
N ASP A 32 2.54 18.22 6.74
CA ASP A 32 1.90 19.28 5.96
C ASP A 32 0.69 18.76 5.17
N GLU A 33 0.18 19.60 4.29
CA GLU A 33 -0.94 19.25 3.40
C GLU A 33 -0.64 18.04 2.50
N ARG A 34 0.62 17.84 2.08
CA ARG A 34 1.00 16.69 1.24
C ARG A 34 0.85 15.39 2.02
N HIS A 35 1.23 15.37 3.30
CA HIS A 35 1.02 14.21 4.15
C HIS A 35 -0.47 13.91 4.34
N ARG A 36 -1.28 14.93 4.65
CA ARG A 36 -2.73 14.77 4.84
C ARG A 36 -3.41 14.21 3.58
N GLN A 37 -3.03 14.72 2.40
CA GLN A 37 -3.53 14.23 1.13
C GLN A 37 -3.02 12.82 0.81
N SER A 38 -1.76 12.51 1.11
CA SER A 38 -1.23 11.15 0.94
C SER A 38 -1.96 10.15 1.82
N LEU A 39 -2.23 10.51 3.07
CA LEU A 39 -2.93 9.67 4.03
C LEU A 39 -4.39 9.43 3.60
N ALA A 40 -5.10 10.48 3.19
CA ALA A 40 -6.47 10.36 2.70
C ALA A 40 -6.57 9.41 1.49
N ARG A 41 -5.66 9.55 0.52
CA ARG A 41 -5.58 8.65 -0.64
C ARG A 41 -5.31 7.21 -0.25
N ALA A 42 -4.34 6.98 0.64
CA ALA A 42 -4.03 5.64 1.13
C ALA A 42 -5.24 4.96 1.79
N PHE A 43 -6.04 5.71 2.56
CA PHE A 43 -7.28 5.18 3.14
C PHE A 43 -8.32 4.79 2.09
N ASP A 44 -8.49 5.61 1.05
CA ASP A 44 -9.47 5.34 0.01
C ASP A 44 -9.04 4.15 -0.88
N GLU A 45 -7.75 4.06 -1.20
CA GLU A 45 -7.17 2.89 -1.87
C GLU A 45 -7.35 1.60 -1.05
N ALA A 46 -7.15 1.67 0.27
CA ALA A 46 -7.33 0.51 1.15
C ALA A 46 -8.79 0.04 1.19
N LYS A 47 -9.76 0.96 1.25
CA LYS A 47 -11.18 0.62 1.20
C LYS A 47 -11.57 0.01 -0.15
N ALA A 48 -11.07 0.57 -1.25
CA ALA A 48 -11.32 0.05 -2.58
C ALA A 48 -10.74 -1.36 -2.75
N LEU A 49 -9.51 -1.57 -2.25
CA LEU A 49 -8.84 -2.87 -2.24
C LEU A 49 -9.63 -3.89 -1.42
N ALA A 50 -10.00 -3.55 -0.19
CA ALA A 50 -10.78 -4.43 0.68
C ALA A 50 -12.12 -4.82 0.05
N THR A 51 -12.81 -3.85 -0.57
CA THR A 51 -14.07 -4.10 -1.28
C THR A 51 -13.86 -5.09 -2.42
N ARG A 52 -12.86 -4.88 -3.27
CA ARG A 52 -12.53 -5.79 -4.38
C ARG A 52 -12.19 -7.20 -3.90
N LEU A 53 -11.33 -7.32 -2.89
CA LEU A 53 -10.93 -8.62 -2.34
C LEU A 53 -12.08 -9.34 -1.62
N SER A 54 -13.08 -8.61 -1.10
CA SER A 54 -14.25 -9.24 -0.48
C SER A 54 -15.23 -9.85 -1.48
N VAL A 55 -15.18 -9.43 -2.76
CA VAL A 55 -16.05 -9.94 -3.82
C VAL A 55 -15.35 -10.94 -4.74
N GLU A 56 -14.01 -10.89 -4.83
CA GLU A 56 -13.19 -11.93 -5.45
C GLU A 56 -13.22 -13.18 -4.55
N ARG A 57 -14.10 -14.15 -4.88
CA ARG A 57 -14.09 -15.52 -4.32
C ARG A 57 -13.49 -16.51 -5.29
#